data_AF-A0A357CZA6-F1
#
_entry.id   AF-A0A357CZA6-F1
#
_cell.length_a   1.000
_cell.length_b   1.000
_cell.length_c   1.000
_cell.angle_alpha   90.00
_cell.angle_beta   90.00
_cell.angle_gamma   90.00
#
_symmetry.space_group_name_H-M   'P 1'
#
loop_
_entity.id
_entity.type
_entity.pdbx_description
1 polymer ?
#
loop_
_entity_poly.entity_id
_entity_poly.type
_entity_poly.pdbx_seq_one_letter_code
_entity_poly.pdbx_strand_id
1 'polypeptide(L)'
;MNNGYSPYQQQQQQPQQPMYQKPPSLIDRIYGRKTDTLQSLLSIVSLILFIIAPIIFLYCFIMGIVVASNANRQEFALFLNYFFDGVYKTAIFIALGMILAAFKRIISK
;
A
#
# COMPACT_ATOMS: atom_id res chain seq x y z
N MET A 1 57.58 5.33 -52.41
CA MET A 1 56.11 5.19 -52.51
C MET A 1 55.48 5.75 -51.24
N ASN A 2 54.58 6.70 -51.47
CA ASN A 2 53.45 7.15 -50.67
C ASN A 2 53.63 7.78 -49.27
N ASN A 3 53.07 9.00 -49.20
CA ASN A 3 52.93 9.93 -48.09
C ASN A 3 51.86 9.46 -47.09
N GLY A 4 51.91 9.98 -45.85
CA GLY A 4 50.75 9.91 -44.96
C GLY A 4 50.99 10.43 -43.55
N TYR A 5 50.93 11.74 -43.37
CA TYR A 5 50.57 12.36 -42.09
C TYR A 5 49.25 11.77 -41.57
N SER A 6 49.09 11.58 -40.25
CA SER A 6 48.07 12.29 -39.44
C SER A 6 47.71 11.63 -38.09
N PRO A 7 47.18 12.43 -37.14
CA PRO A 7 47.16 12.21 -35.69
C PRO A 7 45.83 11.64 -35.16
N TYR A 8 45.65 11.68 -33.84
CA TYR A 8 44.42 11.42 -33.06
C TYR A 8 44.14 9.92 -32.82
N GLN A 9 43.74 9.44 -31.64
CA GLN A 9 42.78 9.99 -30.68
C GLN A 9 43.07 9.51 -29.24
N GLN A 10 43.09 10.46 -28.32
CA GLN A 10 42.84 10.27 -26.90
C GLN A 10 41.46 9.61 -26.73
N GLN A 11 41.41 8.37 -26.24
CA GLN A 11 40.15 7.80 -25.78
C GLN A 11 39.77 8.44 -24.45
N GLN A 12 38.79 9.34 -24.54
CA GLN A 12 38.10 9.98 -23.44
C GLN A 12 37.61 8.94 -22.42
N GLN A 13 38.16 8.98 -21.21
CA GLN A 13 37.50 8.40 -20.04
C GLN A 13 36.23 9.22 -19.78
N GLN A 14 35.08 8.67 -20.18
CA GLN A 14 33.80 9.20 -19.76
C GLN A 14 33.70 9.08 -18.23
N PRO A 15 33.39 10.15 -17.49
CA PRO A 15 33.08 10.02 -16.07
C PRO A 15 31.79 9.21 -15.94
N GLN A 16 31.89 8.01 -15.35
CA GLN A 16 30.74 7.24 -14.87
C GLN A 16 29.96 8.12 -13.91
N GLN A 17 28.81 8.63 -14.37
CA GLN A 17 27.89 9.36 -13.51
C GLN A 17 27.51 8.44 -12.34
N PRO A 18 27.56 8.91 -11.08
CA PRO A 18 27.07 8.13 -9.97
C PRO A 18 25.59 7.85 -10.23
N MET A 19 25.27 6.58 -10.46
CA MET A 19 23.91 6.08 -10.60
C MET A 19 23.12 6.58 -9.39
N TYR A 20 22.27 7.58 -9.62
CA TYR A 20 21.43 8.19 -8.59
C TYR A 20 20.46 7.11 -8.11
N GLN A 21 20.86 6.35 -7.09
CA GLN A 21 20.02 5.36 -6.44
C GLN A 21 18.91 6.12 -5.74
N LYS A 22 17.80 6.29 -6.46
CA LYS A 22 16.57 6.86 -5.95
C LYS A 22 16.25 6.14 -4.63
N PRO A 23 16.16 6.87 -3.50
CA PRO A 23 15.90 6.24 -2.22
C PRO A 23 14.62 5.43 -2.34
N PRO A 24 14.60 4.18 -1.82
CA PRO A 24 13.44 3.31 -1.94
C PRO A 24 12.24 4.03 -1.33
N SER A 25 11.16 4.10 -2.09
CA SER A 25 9.92 4.75 -1.63
C SER A 25 9.41 4.08 -0.36
N LEU A 26 8.60 4.77 0.44
CA LEU A 26 7.95 4.16 1.61
C LEU A 26 7.22 2.86 1.24
N ILE A 27 6.65 2.84 0.02
CA ILE A 27 6.02 1.65 -0.57
C ILE A 27 7.06 0.55 -0.79
N ASP A 28 8.20 0.83 -1.42
CA ASP A 28 9.26 -0.18 -1.62
C ASP A 28 9.84 -0.71 -0.30
N ARG A 29 9.92 0.13 0.73
CA ARG A 29 10.37 -0.28 2.07
C ARG A 29 9.39 -1.21 2.77
N ILE A 30 8.09 -0.99 2.58
CA ILE A 30 7.05 -1.83 3.18
C ILE A 30 6.86 -3.12 2.36
N TYR A 31 7.06 -3.05 1.05
CA TYR A 31 6.60 -4.09 0.13
C TYR A 31 7.71 -4.86 -0.61
N GLY A 32 8.96 -4.43 -0.64
CA GLY A 32 10.03 -5.14 -1.37
C GLY A 32 9.87 -5.11 -2.90
N ARG A 33 10.96 -5.35 -3.64
CA ARG A 33 10.94 -5.36 -5.12
C ARG A 33 9.99 -6.45 -5.63
N LYS A 34 8.99 -6.05 -6.41
CA LYS A 34 7.99 -6.93 -7.03
C LYS A 34 8.67 -7.82 -8.09
N THR A 35 8.98 -9.07 -7.76
CA THR A 35 9.50 -10.05 -8.74
C THR A 35 8.40 -10.89 -9.37
N ASP A 36 7.24 -11.02 -8.70
CA ASP A 36 6.13 -11.88 -9.13
C ASP A 36 4.77 -11.17 -9.15
N THR A 37 3.97 -11.45 -10.18
CA THR A 37 2.59 -10.96 -10.35
C THR A 37 1.72 -11.25 -9.13
N LEU A 38 1.90 -12.42 -8.51
CA LEU A 38 1.19 -12.85 -7.30
C LEU A 38 1.52 -11.95 -6.09
N GLN A 39 2.79 -11.59 -5.89
CA GLN A 39 3.21 -10.72 -4.79
C GLN A 39 2.69 -9.28 -4.97
N SER A 40 2.63 -8.79 -6.20
CA SER A 40 2.02 -7.49 -6.51
C SER A 40 0.52 -7.52 -6.23
N LEU A 41 -0.17 -8.61 -6.60
CA LEU A 41 -1.60 -8.79 -6.35
C LEU A 41 -1.91 -8.80 -4.84
N LEU A 42 -1.20 -9.62 -4.05
CA LEU A 42 -1.35 -9.66 -2.59
C LEU A 42 -1.12 -8.29 -1.93
N SER A 43 -0.12 -7.55 -2.43
CA SER A 43 0.19 -6.20 -1.97
C SER A 43 -0.95 -5.22 -2.24
N ILE A 44 -1.54 -5.28 -3.43
CA ILE A 44 -2.66 -4.41 -3.84
C ILE A 44 -3.90 -4.75 -3.03
N VAL A 45 -4.24 -6.04 -2.90
CA VAL A 45 -5.42 -6.46 -2.13
C VAL A 45 -5.28 -6.09 -0.66
N SER A 46 -4.10 -6.28 -0.06
CA SER A 46 -3.81 -5.83 1.31
C SER A 46 -4.03 -4.32 1.46
N LEU A 47 -3.50 -3.51 0.55
CA LEU A 47 -3.68 -2.05 0.55
C LEU A 47 -5.16 -1.66 0.43
N ILE A 48 -5.91 -2.31 -0.47
CA ILE A 48 -7.35 -2.08 -0.64
C ILE A 48 -8.10 -2.36 0.65
N LEU A 49 -7.81 -3.48 1.33
CA LEU A 49 -8.42 -3.83 2.62
C LEU A 49 -8.15 -2.75 3.69
N PHE A 50 -6.93 -2.21 3.73
CA PHE A 50 -6.57 -1.12 4.64
C PHE A 50 -7.28 0.21 4.32
N ILE A 51 -7.60 0.49 3.06
CA ILE A 51 -8.36 1.68 2.64
C ILE A 51 -9.86 1.50 2.91
N ILE A 52 -10.38 0.30 2.67
CA ILE A 52 -11.81 -0.01 2.89
C ILE A 52 -12.14 -0.01 4.38
N ALA A 53 -11.22 -0.44 5.24
CA ALA A 53 -11.43 -0.52 6.69
C ALA A 53 -11.92 0.80 7.35
N PRO A 54 -11.28 1.97 7.14
CA PRO A 54 -11.77 3.24 7.67
C PRO A 54 -13.06 3.72 6.98
N ILE A 55 -13.27 3.39 5.70
CA ILE A 55 -14.51 3.73 4.99
C ILE A 55 -15.71 2.99 5.61
N ILE A 56 -15.56 1.70 5.92
CA ILE A 56 -16.60 0.90 6.58
C ILE A 56 -16.88 1.43 7.98
N PHE A 57 -15.83 1.77 8.74
CA PHE A 57 -16.00 2.37 10.06
C PHE A 57 -16.83 3.66 9.97
N LEU A 58 -16.45 4.56 9.06
CA LEU A 58 -17.13 5.83 8.85
C LEU A 58 -18.59 5.62 8.43
N TYR A 59 -18.84 4.65 7.53
CA TYR A 59 -20.19 4.30 7.10
C TYR A 59 -21.05 3.82 8.28
N CYS A 60 -20.56 2.86 9.08
CA CYS A 60 -21.29 2.37 10.26
C CYS A 60 -21.51 3.48 11.29
N PHE A 61 -20.52 4.35 11.48
CA PHE A 61 -20.61 5.50 12.38
C PHE A 61 -21.71 6.48 11.96
N ILE A 62 -21.73 6.88 10.69
CA ILE A 62 -22.77 7.78 10.14
C ILE A 62 -24.14 7.12 10.23
N MET A 63 -24.26 5.83 9.86
CA MET A 63 -25.52 5.09 9.97
C MET A 63 -26.01 5.01 11.41
N GLY A 64 -25.09 4.79 12.37
CA GLY A 64 -25.40 4.81 13.79
C GLY A 64 -26.00 6.15 14.23
N ILE A 65 -25.44 7.28 13.79
CA ILE A 65 -25.97 8.62 14.09
C ILE A 65 -27.35 8.80 13.45
N VAL A 66 -27.51 8.46 12.18
CA VAL A 66 -28.76 8.64 11.42
C VAL A 66 -29.89 7.81 12.04
N VAL A 67 -29.62 6.56 12.39
CA VAL A 67 -30.62 5.67 12.99
C VAL A 67 -30.94 6.09 14.42
N ALA A 68 -29.94 6.45 15.21
CA ALA A 68 -30.14 6.94 16.58
C ALA A 68 -30.97 8.24 16.60
N SER A 69 -30.67 9.18 15.70
CA SER A 69 -31.39 10.46 15.60
C SER A 69 -32.86 10.32 15.20
N ASN A 70 -33.23 9.19 14.58
CA ASN A 70 -34.59 8.92 14.14
C ASN A 70 -35.35 7.97 15.10
N ALA A 71 -34.72 7.51 16.18
CA ALA A 71 -35.31 6.53 17.08
C ALA A 71 -36.09 7.21 18.22
N ASN A 72 -37.35 6.82 18.44
CA ASN A 72 -38.18 7.41 19.50
C ASN A 72 -37.83 6.93 20.92
N ARG A 73 -37.07 5.83 21.07
CA ARG A 73 -36.53 5.28 22.32
C ARG A 73 -35.26 4.47 22.02
N GLN A 74 -34.33 4.40 22.99
CA GLN A 74 -33.05 3.65 22.90
C GLN A 74 -32.04 4.17 21.87
N GLU A 75 -32.07 5.47 21.56
CA GLU A 75 -31.19 6.14 20.60
C GLU A 75 -29.70 5.79 20.81
N PHE A 76 -29.24 5.87 22.06
CA PHE A 76 -27.85 5.59 22.40
C PHE A 76 -27.48 4.11 22.26
N ALA A 77 -28.38 3.18 22.60
CA ALA A 77 -28.11 1.75 22.47
C ALA A 77 -28.02 1.34 21.00
N LEU A 78 -28.88 1.91 20.14
CA LEU A 78 -28.81 1.72 18.69
C LEU A 78 -27.51 2.28 18.13
N PHE A 79 -27.12 3.50 18.51
CA PHE A 79 -25.83 4.07 18.13
C PHE A 79 -24.66 3.15 18.51
N LEU A 80 -24.62 2.67 19.75
CA LEU A 80 -23.55 1.77 20.22
C LEU A 80 -23.49 0.47 19.42
N ASN A 81 -24.64 -0.13 19.07
CA ASN A 81 -24.66 -1.34 18.25
C ASN A 81 -24.01 -1.10 16.88
N TYR A 82 -24.35 0.00 16.21
CA TYR A 82 -23.72 0.36 14.93
C TYR A 82 -22.24 0.71 15.07
N PHE A 83 -21.87 1.40 16.15
CA PHE A 83 -20.49 1.74 16.45
C PHE A 83 -19.64 0.48 16.62
N PHE A 84 -20.05 -0.45 17.48
CA PHE A 84 -19.31 -1.69 17.73
C PHE A 84 -19.33 -2.64 16.53
N ASP A 85 -20.43 -2.69 15.76
CA ASP A 85 -20.47 -3.40 14.48
C ASP A 85 -19.45 -2.83 13.49
N GLY A 86 -19.35 -1.50 13.40
CA GLY A 86 -18.32 -0.81 12.63
C GLY A 86 -16.90 -1.18 13.06
N VAL A 87 -16.60 -1.09 14.37
CA VAL A 87 -15.30 -1.48 14.93
C VAL A 87 -14.97 -2.95 14.60
N TYR A 88 -15.92 -3.85 14.79
CA TYR A 88 -15.74 -5.28 14.54
C TYR A 88 -15.43 -5.56 13.07
N LYS A 89 -16.22 -4.99 12.14
CA LYS A 89 -15.98 -5.14 10.70
C LYS A 89 -14.61 -4.58 10.31
N THR A 90 -14.27 -3.37 10.74
CA THR A 90 -12.98 -2.74 10.47
C THR A 90 -11.81 -3.58 10.99
N ALA A 91 -11.93 -4.18 12.18
CA ALA A 91 -10.92 -5.08 12.72
C ALA A 91 -10.72 -6.32 11.83
N ILE A 92 -11.79 -6.91 11.29
CA ILE A 92 -11.70 -8.03 10.33
C ILE A 92 -10.95 -7.61 9.07
N PHE A 93 -11.29 -6.47 8.46
CA PHE A 93 -10.63 -6.00 7.25
C PHE A 93 -9.13 -5.71 7.47
N ILE A 94 -8.79 -5.12 8.61
CA ILE A 94 -7.39 -4.91 9.01
C ILE A 94 -6.67 -6.24 9.23
N ALA A 95 -7.29 -7.19 9.95
CA ALA A 95 -6.71 -8.50 10.20
C ALA A 95 -6.44 -9.27 8.89
N LEU A 96 -7.42 -9.28 7.97
CA LEU A 96 -7.24 -9.85 6.63
C LEU A 96 -6.12 -9.13 5.87
N GLY A 97 -6.10 -7.80 5.88
CA GLY A 97 -5.04 -6.99 5.26
C GLY A 97 -3.65 -7.35 5.78
N MET A 98 -3.51 -7.59 7.10
CA MET A 98 -2.27 -8.03 7.74
C MET A 98 -1.91 -9.46 7.39
N ILE A 99 -2.88 -10.38 7.34
CA ILE A 99 -2.65 -11.78 6.95
C ILE A 99 -2.13 -11.85 5.51
N LEU A 100 -2.74 -11.12 4.56
CA LEU A 100 -2.25 -11.08 3.18
C LEU A 100 -0.85 -10.46 3.08
N ALA A 101 -0.56 -9.42 3.87
CA ALA A 101 0.78 -8.84 3.93
C ALA A 101 1.81 -9.83 4.51
N ALA A 102 1.42 -10.61 5.52
CA ALA A 102 2.26 -11.64 6.10
C ALA A 102 2.54 -12.79 5.13
N PHE A 103 1.52 -13.28 4.42
CA PHE A 103 1.68 -14.31 3.38
C PHE A 103 2.64 -13.86 2.27
N LYS A 104 2.52 -12.62 1.82
CA LYS A 104 3.48 -12.04 0.88
C LYS A 104 4.91 -12.12 1.42
N ARG A 105 5.13 -11.77 2.69
CA ARG A 105 6.46 -11.80 3.32
C ARG A 105 7.03 -13.22 3.43
N ILE A 106 6.17 -14.24 3.57
CA ILE A 106 6.58 -15.65 3.61
C ILE A 106 6.95 -16.12 2.20
N ILE A 107 6.13 -15.83 1.19
CA ILE A 107 6.34 -16.26 -0.21
C ILE A 107 7.54 -15.54 -0.86
N SER A 108 7.89 -14.34 -0.38
CA SER A 108 9.01 -13.55 -0.89
C SER A 108 10.37 -13.93 -0.30
N LYS A 109 10.43 -14.85 0.66
CA LYS A 109 11.68 -15.40 1.21
C LYS A 109 12.09 -16.67 0.47
#